data_AF-A0A815FMS9-F1
#
_entry.id   AF-A0A815FMS9-F1
#
_cell.length_a   1.000
_cell.length_b   1.000
_cell.length_c   1.000
_cell.angle_alpha   90.00
_cell.angle_beta   90.00
_cell.angle_gamma   90.00
#
_symmetry.space_group_name_H-M   'P 1'
#
loop_
_entity.id
_entity.type
_entity.pdbx_description
1 polymer ?
#
loop_
_entity_poly.entity_id
_entity_poly.type
_entity_poly.pdbx_seq_one_letter_code
_entity_poly.pdbx_strand_id
1 'polypeptide(L)'
;AADRTLEQVVRYYLEKSHRQEALDQFVTDTPSVNIIGILTLGFHNRHDCRELRRLLKDLDIRINQIIPEGGSVEDLKNLPKAWFNLIPYREVGLMTAMYLNKEFGMPYVSTTPMGAVDMAECIRQIKKYVDTLAAPILSSKRVDYESYIDGQTRFVSQAAWFSRSIDCQNFTGKETVVFGDATHAASITKILAREMGIRVSCTGTYCKHDAEWFKEQIQDFCDEIIITDDHAEVGDIIARVEPSAIFGTQMERHIGKRLEIPCGVISAPAHIQNFSLGYRPFLGYEGTNQIADPVYNSFALGMEDHLLEIFCGHDTKEIMTKSLSTDMSLIWNPESQLELNKIPRFVRDEEDLYAISHDHYLDGSSSSEPMEHFSFNDQLSFLTVKRLIGRIREQNHSIGLFVNCDPNPLVDRNKNIDGIREPVSGSLLYGNNIISGAIIPTSAAIGLHFYPIWEAASVDEWLYNGGPYELIVLHFLLGVACYMGREWELSFRLGMRPWIAVAYSAPVAAATAVFLIYPIGQGSFSD
;
A
#
# COMPACT_ATOMS: atom_id res chain seq x y z
N ALA A 1 -8.49 -30.66 20.68
CA ALA A 1 -8.81 -32.06 20.30
C ALA A 1 -7.74 -32.66 19.40
N ALA A 2 -7.41 -32.05 18.27
CA ALA A 2 -6.39 -32.54 17.34
C ALA A 2 -5.04 -32.85 18.02
N ASP A 3 -4.55 -31.95 18.87
CA ASP A 3 -3.28 -32.15 19.59
C ASP A 3 -3.29 -33.39 20.49
N ARG A 4 -4.37 -33.58 21.26
CA ARG A 4 -4.54 -34.75 22.13
C ARG A 4 -4.63 -36.04 21.33
N THR A 5 -5.31 -36.03 20.18
CA THR A 5 -5.41 -37.20 19.31
C THR A 5 -4.06 -37.58 18.73
N LEU A 6 -3.28 -36.60 18.26
CA LEU A 6 -1.94 -36.82 17.73
C LEU A 6 -1.03 -37.45 18.79
N GLU A 7 -1.05 -36.89 19.99
CA GLU A 7 -0.30 -37.39 21.13
C GLU A 7 -0.69 -38.84 21.49
N GLN A 8 -1.99 -39.13 21.58
CA GLN A 8 -2.49 -40.47 21.89
C GLN A 8 -2.09 -41.51 20.85
N VAL A 9 -2.17 -41.17 19.57
CA VAL A 9 -1.76 -42.07 18.48
C VAL A 9 -0.25 -42.34 18.56
N VAL A 10 0.56 -41.29 18.71
CA VAL A 10 2.02 -41.42 18.81
C VAL A 10 2.41 -42.26 20.03
N ARG A 11 1.82 -41.99 21.20
CA ARG A 11 2.05 -42.77 22.43
C ARG A 11 1.70 -44.23 22.23
N TYR A 12 0.51 -44.54 21.71
CA TYR A 12 0.05 -45.91 21.52
C TYR A 12 0.99 -46.72 20.60
N TYR A 13 1.42 -46.14 19.47
CA TYR A 13 2.28 -46.85 18.53
C TYR A 13 3.72 -46.99 19.05
N LEU A 14 4.25 -46.00 19.77
CA LEU A 14 5.57 -46.12 20.38
C LEU A 14 5.58 -47.14 21.52
N GLU A 15 4.57 -47.18 22.39
CA GLU A 15 4.42 -48.21 23.41
C GLU A 15 4.28 -49.61 22.79
N LYS A 16 3.51 -49.72 21.70
CA LYS A 16 3.37 -50.99 20.96
C LYS A 16 4.71 -51.45 20.39
N SER A 17 5.47 -50.56 19.76
CA SER A 17 6.80 -50.87 19.22
C SER A 17 7.80 -51.22 20.31
N HIS A 18 7.71 -50.58 21.48
CA HIS A 18 8.52 -50.92 22.64
C HIS A 18 8.23 -52.35 23.14
N ARG A 19 6.96 -52.74 23.25
CA ARG A 19 6.56 -54.12 23.62
C ARG A 19 6.98 -55.18 22.60
N GLN A 20 7.17 -54.79 21.34
CA GLN A 20 7.57 -55.68 20.25
C GLN A 20 9.09 -55.73 20.03
N GLU A 21 9.89 -55.09 20.90
CA GLU A 21 11.36 -54.95 20.77
C GLU A 21 11.81 -54.38 19.40
N ALA A 22 10.91 -53.71 18.68
CA ALA A 22 11.16 -53.20 17.33
C ALA A 22 11.66 -51.74 17.33
N LEU A 23 12.03 -51.22 18.50
CA LEU A 23 12.35 -49.82 18.71
C LEU A 23 13.87 -49.63 18.74
N ASP A 24 14.45 -49.38 17.58
CA ASP A 24 15.85 -48.99 17.46
C ASP A 24 16.06 -47.58 18.05
N GLN A 25 16.89 -47.49 19.09
CA GLN A 25 17.23 -46.22 19.76
C GLN A 25 18.44 -45.50 19.14
N PHE A 26 18.95 -45.99 18.00
CA PHE A 26 20.06 -45.34 17.33
C PHE A 26 19.61 -44.04 16.65
N VAL A 27 20.20 -42.94 17.10
CA VAL A 27 20.05 -41.62 16.49
C VAL A 27 20.76 -41.60 15.13
N THR A 28 20.22 -40.87 14.15
CA THR A 28 20.81 -40.79 12.81
C THR A 28 22.21 -40.14 12.81
N ASP A 29 23.09 -40.59 11.91
CA ASP A 29 24.48 -40.08 11.78
C ASP A 29 24.56 -38.59 11.40
N THR A 30 23.58 -38.10 10.64
CA THR A 30 23.47 -36.69 10.24
C THR A 30 22.38 -36.00 11.05
N PRO A 31 22.49 -34.67 11.31
CA PRO A 31 21.45 -33.91 11.98
C PRO A 31 20.09 -34.13 11.33
N SER A 32 19.11 -34.56 12.12
CA SER A 32 17.77 -34.82 11.62
C SER A 32 16.66 -34.33 12.54
N VAL A 33 15.52 -33.98 11.96
CA VAL A 33 14.40 -33.37 12.68
C VAL A 33 13.07 -34.03 12.33
N ASN A 34 12.17 -34.12 13.31
CA ASN A 34 10.76 -34.40 13.07
C ASN A 34 9.98 -33.08 13.01
N ILE A 35 9.13 -32.90 12.00
CA ILE A 35 8.17 -31.79 11.97
C ILE A 35 6.83 -32.30 12.49
N ILE A 36 6.36 -31.72 13.59
CA ILE A 36 5.15 -32.17 14.29
C ILE A 36 4.12 -31.04 14.29
N GLY A 37 2.92 -31.29 13.75
CA GLY A 37 1.79 -30.35 13.82
C GLY A 37 1.21 -29.93 12.47
N ILE A 38 1.73 -30.42 11.34
CA ILE A 38 1.17 -30.11 10.02
C ILE A 38 -0.15 -30.87 9.82
N LEU A 39 -1.26 -30.15 9.78
CA LEU A 39 -2.62 -30.65 9.56
C LEU A 39 -3.14 -30.41 8.14
N THR A 40 -4.03 -31.29 7.66
CA THR A 40 -4.66 -31.23 6.33
C THR A 40 -5.57 -30.02 6.10
N LEU A 41 -6.35 -29.61 7.12
CA LEU A 41 -7.23 -28.43 7.06
C LEU A 41 -6.65 -27.23 7.83
N GLY A 42 -5.35 -27.26 8.16
CA GLY A 42 -4.72 -26.11 8.78
C GLY A 42 -4.50 -24.98 7.77
N PHE A 43 -4.45 -23.75 8.28
CA PHE A 43 -4.28 -22.55 7.49
C PHE A 43 -2.91 -22.55 6.81
N HIS A 44 -2.88 -22.61 5.48
CA HIS A 44 -1.66 -22.62 4.64
C HIS A 44 -0.60 -23.73 4.91
N ASN A 45 -0.88 -24.67 5.83
CA ASN A 45 -0.01 -25.77 6.25
C ASN A 45 0.72 -26.54 5.14
N ARG A 46 0.09 -26.77 3.99
CA ARG A 46 0.73 -27.47 2.86
C ARG A 46 1.90 -26.68 2.29
N HIS A 47 1.74 -25.36 2.17
CA HIS A 47 2.78 -24.45 1.69
C HIS A 47 3.85 -24.26 2.74
N ASP A 48 3.45 -24.10 4.01
CA ASP A 48 4.37 -24.00 5.14
C ASP A 48 5.25 -25.24 5.26
N CYS A 49 4.69 -26.43 5.10
CA CYS A 49 5.44 -27.68 5.13
C CYS A 49 6.46 -27.77 3.98
N ARG A 50 6.18 -27.18 2.82
CA ARG A 50 7.15 -27.07 1.71
C ARG A 50 8.25 -26.06 2.03
N GLU A 51 7.91 -24.94 2.67
CA GLU A 51 8.87 -23.91 3.04
C GLU A 51 9.81 -24.38 4.16
N LEU A 52 9.27 -25.05 5.19
CA LEU A 52 10.07 -25.69 6.25
C LEU A 52 11.01 -26.75 5.69
N ARG A 53 10.56 -27.54 4.69
CA ARG A 53 11.41 -28.49 3.95
C ARG A 53 12.58 -27.79 3.25
N ARG A 54 12.34 -26.64 2.63
CA ARG A 54 13.38 -25.84 1.98
C ARG A 54 14.37 -25.30 3.02
N LEU A 55 13.86 -24.63 4.05
CA LEU A 55 14.66 -24.07 5.13
C LEU A 55 15.58 -25.10 5.78
N LEU A 56 15.05 -26.26 6.17
CA LEU A 56 15.84 -27.30 6.84
C LEU A 56 16.90 -27.90 5.93
N LYS A 57 16.59 -28.04 4.63
CA LYS A 57 17.57 -28.47 3.62
C LYS A 57 18.72 -27.46 3.48
N ASP A 58 18.42 -26.17 3.48
CA ASP A 58 19.43 -25.11 3.39
C ASP A 58 20.31 -25.06 4.65
N LEU A 59 19.79 -25.47 5.81
CA LEU A 59 20.52 -25.62 7.07
C LEU A 59 21.30 -26.95 7.20
N ASP A 60 21.27 -27.80 6.16
CA ASP A 60 21.86 -29.15 6.14
C ASP A 60 21.29 -30.10 7.20
N ILE A 61 19.99 -29.94 7.52
CA ILE A 61 19.26 -30.78 8.47
C ILE A 61 18.30 -31.68 7.69
N ARG A 62 18.44 -32.99 7.85
CA ARG A 62 17.55 -33.97 7.18
C ARG A 62 16.22 -34.06 7.91
N ILE A 63 15.14 -34.25 7.18
CA ILE A 63 13.83 -34.50 7.79
C ILE A 63 13.69 -36.00 7.98
N ASN A 64 13.46 -36.42 9.22
CA ASN A 64 13.22 -37.81 9.57
C ASN A 64 11.76 -38.18 9.31
N GLN A 65 10.82 -37.44 9.91
CA GLN A 65 9.39 -37.66 9.75
C GLN A 65 8.60 -36.35 9.81
N ILE A 66 7.44 -36.34 9.16
CA ILE A 66 6.46 -35.24 9.21
C ILE A 66 5.14 -35.85 9.65
N ILE A 67 4.57 -35.35 10.74
CA ILE A 67 3.31 -35.85 11.29
C ILE A 67 2.36 -34.70 11.63
N PRO A 68 1.04 -34.87 11.44
CA PRO A 68 0.36 -36.03 10.81
C PRO A 68 0.33 -36.02 9.27
N GLU A 69 0.56 -34.87 8.60
CA GLU A 69 0.40 -34.77 7.14
C GLU A 69 1.35 -35.69 6.35
N GLY A 70 0.78 -36.63 5.60
CA GLY A 70 1.53 -37.57 4.74
C GLY A 70 2.27 -38.68 5.48
N GLY A 71 2.17 -38.75 6.82
CA GLY A 71 2.83 -39.77 7.63
C GLY A 71 2.06 -41.10 7.66
N SER A 72 2.79 -42.21 7.59
CA SER A 72 2.24 -43.54 7.87
C SER A 72 2.35 -43.85 9.36
N VAL A 73 1.37 -44.57 9.87
CA VAL A 73 1.36 -45.08 11.24
C VAL A 73 2.53 -46.05 11.51
N GLU A 74 2.97 -46.77 10.48
CA GLU A 74 4.09 -47.71 10.56
C GLU A 74 5.45 -47.00 10.77
N ASP A 75 5.53 -45.73 10.36
CA ASP A 75 6.74 -44.92 10.45
C ASP A 75 6.91 -44.25 11.82
N LEU A 76 5.86 -44.24 12.67
CA LEU A 76 5.90 -43.62 13.99
C LEU A 76 6.99 -44.22 14.89
N LYS A 77 7.34 -45.49 14.70
CA LYS A 77 8.45 -46.15 15.40
C LYS A 77 9.81 -45.50 15.13
N ASN A 78 9.94 -44.75 14.04
CA ASN A 78 11.17 -44.07 13.65
C ASN A 78 11.26 -42.65 14.24
N LEU A 79 10.25 -42.14 14.95
CA LEU A 79 10.29 -40.81 15.55
C LEU A 79 11.50 -40.61 16.50
N PRO A 80 11.85 -41.57 17.38
CA PRO A 80 12.99 -41.41 18.30
C PRO A 80 14.36 -41.38 17.63
N LYS A 81 14.46 -41.63 16.32
CA LYS A 81 15.72 -41.60 15.57
C LYS A 81 16.19 -40.17 15.27
N ALA A 82 15.29 -39.18 15.34
CA ALA A 82 15.62 -37.79 15.09
C ALA A 82 16.41 -37.16 16.24
N TRP A 83 17.14 -36.09 15.95
CA TRP A 83 17.90 -35.35 16.97
C TRP A 83 16.99 -34.46 17.81
N PHE A 84 16.01 -33.83 17.19
CA PHE A 84 15.07 -32.93 17.86
C PHE A 84 13.74 -32.86 17.09
N ASN A 85 12.74 -32.22 17.72
CA ASN A 85 11.42 -31.99 17.13
C ASN A 85 11.19 -30.50 16.87
N LEU A 86 10.61 -30.15 15.72
CA LEU A 86 10.18 -28.80 15.37
C LEU A 86 8.65 -28.74 15.39
N ILE A 87 8.10 -27.85 16.21
CA ILE A 87 6.66 -27.60 16.32
C ILE A 87 6.37 -26.19 15.79
N PRO A 88 5.83 -26.06 14.57
CA PRO A 88 5.52 -24.76 14.00
C PRO A 88 4.26 -24.12 14.59
N TYR A 89 3.30 -24.89 15.08
CA TYR A 89 2.01 -24.38 15.56
C TYR A 89 1.82 -24.65 17.05
N ARG A 90 1.41 -23.63 17.80
CA ARG A 90 1.17 -23.73 19.25
C ARG A 90 0.04 -24.70 19.57
N GLU A 91 -1.03 -24.67 18.78
CA GLU A 91 -2.28 -25.39 19.04
C GLU A 91 -2.15 -26.90 18.83
N VAL A 92 -1.15 -27.36 18.06
CA VAL A 92 -1.04 -28.75 17.61
C VAL A 92 0.40 -29.20 17.52
N GLY A 93 0.72 -30.28 18.23
CA GLY A 93 2.04 -30.93 18.24
C GLY A 93 2.79 -30.77 19.56
N LEU A 94 2.40 -29.79 20.38
CA LEU A 94 3.08 -29.50 21.64
C LEU A 94 2.95 -30.65 22.65
N MET A 95 1.75 -31.22 22.82
CA MET A 95 1.57 -32.36 23.73
C MET A 95 2.42 -33.57 23.32
N THR A 96 2.47 -33.86 22.01
CA THR A 96 3.33 -34.93 21.47
C THR A 96 4.81 -34.66 21.72
N ALA A 97 5.26 -33.41 21.54
CA ALA A 97 6.64 -33.04 21.78
C ALA A 97 7.03 -33.13 23.27
N MET A 98 6.15 -32.72 24.18
CA MET A 98 6.35 -32.89 25.62
C MET A 98 6.45 -34.35 26.01
N TYR A 99 5.62 -35.22 25.42
CA TYR A 99 5.70 -36.67 25.61
C TYR A 99 7.04 -37.23 25.13
N LEU A 100 7.47 -36.89 23.91
CA LEU A 100 8.76 -37.35 23.35
C LEU A 100 9.97 -36.86 24.17
N ASN A 101 9.91 -35.63 24.69
CA ASN A 101 10.94 -35.09 25.56
C ASN A 101 11.01 -35.86 26.89
N LYS A 102 9.86 -36.18 27.49
CA LYS A 102 9.80 -36.91 28.76
C LYS A 102 10.29 -38.35 28.64
N GLU A 103 9.86 -39.07 27.60
CA GLU A 103 10.15 -40.51 27.46
C GLU A 103 11.50 -40.79 26.78
N PHE A 104 11.87 -39.99 25.77
CA PHE A 104 13.07 -40.23 24.95
C PHE A 104 14.15 -39.16 25.11
N GLY A 105 13.94 -38.14 25.95
CA GLY A 105 14.89 -37.05 26.14
C GLY A 105 15.08 -36.17 24.89
N MET A 106 14.13 -36.20 23.96
CA MET A 106 14.22 -35.46 22.70
C MET A 106 13.90 -33.98 22.90
N PRO A 107 14.85 -33.06 22.64
CA PRO A 107 14.55 -31.64 22.71
C PRO A 107 13.59 -31.21 21.60
N TYR A 108 12.92 -30.08 21.82
CA TYR A 108 12.03 -29.50 20.83
C TYR A 108 12.15 -27.98 20.72
N VAL A 109 11.81 -27.47 19.54
CA VAL A 109 11.72 -26.04 19.23
C VAL A 109 10.25 -25.71 19.03
N SER A 110 9.69 -24.87 19.89
CA SER A 110 8.30 -24.39 19.82
C SER A 110 8.17 -22.95 19.33
N THR A 111 9.28 -22.31 18.96
CA THR A 111 9.28 -20.97 18.38
C THR A 111 8.80 -21.06 16.94
N THR A 112 7.63 -20.50 16.65
CA THR A 112 7.05 -20.47 15.32
C THR A 112 7.92 -19.62 14.39
N PRO A 113 8.41 -20.15 13.25
CA PRO A 113 9.23 -19.42 12.30
C PRO A 113 8.37 -18.52 11.40
N MET A 114 7.71 -17.52 11.98
CA MET A 114 6.81 -16.58 11.29
C MET A 114 7.26 -15.15 11.58
N GLY A 115 7.58 -14.39 10.53
CA GLY A 115 8.26 -13.09 10.67
C GLY A 115 9.78 -13.21 10.67
N ALA A 116 10.48 -12.15 10.32
CA ALA A 116 11.94 -12.18 10.16
C ALA A 116 12.66 -12.42 11.49
N VAL A 117 12.17 -11.80 12.58
CA VAL A 117 12.85 -11.88 13.87
C VAL A 117 12.62 -13.23 14.56
N ASP A 118 11.39 -13.76 14.56
CA ASP A 118 11.09 -15.06 15.18
C ASP A 118 11.67 -16.22 14.35
N MET A 119 11.80 -16.07 13.03
CA MET A 119 12.56 -16.98 12.19
C MET A 119 14.04 -17.02 12.61
N ALA A 120 14.67 -15.87 12.83
CA ALA A 120 16.06 -15.82 13.29
C ALA A 120 16.21 -16.50 14.66
N GLU A 121 15.28 -16.27 15.59
CA GLU A 121 15.28 -16.93 16.90
C GLU A 121 15.10 -18.44 16.79
N CYS A 122 14.17 -18.91 15.95
CA CYS A 122 13.97 -20.32 15.67
C CYS A 122 15.26 -20.99 15.15
N ILE A 123 15.96 -20.36 14.20
CA ILE A 123 17.24 -20.88 13.66
C ILE A 123 18.31 -20.91 14.74
N ARG A 124 18.39 -19.89 15.62
CA ARG A 124 19.34 -19.87 16.74
C ARG A 124 19.06 -20.96 17.77
N GLN A 125 17.80 -21.27 18.03
CA GLN A 125 17.43 -22.40 18.90
C GLN A 125 17.80 -23.75 18.27
N ILE A 126 17.56 -23.91 16.98
CA ILE A 126 18.00 -25.09 16.22
C ILE A 126 19.54 -25.22 16.30
N LYS A 127 20.28 -24.13 16.09
CA LYS A 127 21.75 -24.08 16.23
C LYS A 127 22.20 -24.64 17.58
N LYS A 128 21.59 -24.16 18.66
CA LYS A 128 21.93 -24.56 20.03
C LYS A 128 21.76 -26.07 20.23
N TYR A 129 20.68 -26.65 19.74
CA TYR A 129 20.45 -28.09 19.87
C TYR A 129 21.39 -28.90 18.98
N VAL A 130 21.60 -28.49 17.74
CA VAL A 130 22.54 -29.15 16.83
C VAL A 130 23.95 -29.11 17.40
N ASP A 131 24.43 -27.97 17.89
CA ASP A 131 25.76 -27.85 18.51
C ASP A 131 25.91 -28.73 19.76
N THR A 132 24.87 -28.81 20.60
CA THR A 132 24.88 -29.62 21.83
C THR A 132 24.91 -31.12 21.52
N LEU A 133 24.11 -31.56 20.55
CA LEU A 133 23.98 -32.97 20.16
C LEU A 133 25.10 -33.42 19.20
N ALA A 134 25.71 -32.49 18.46
CA ALA A 134 26.85 -32.76 17.59
C ALA A 134 28.17 -32.78 18.36
N ALA A 135 28.28 -32.17 19.55
CA ALA A 135 29.51 -32.13 20.34
C ALA A 135 30.22 -33.49 20.56
N PRO A 136 29.52 -34.62 20.77
CA PRO A 136 30.16 -35.93 20.87
C PRO A 136 30.45 -36.61 19.52
N ILE A 137 29.84 -36.16 18.41
CA ILE A 137 29.84 -36.86 17.10
C ILE A 137 30.71 -36.13 16.05
N LEU A 138 30.65 -34.79 15.99
CA LEU A 138 31.44 -33.96 15.06
C LEU A 138 32.47 -33.13 15.84
N SER A 139 33.73 -33.55 15.80
CA SER A 139 34.82 -32.93 16.55
C SER A 139 35.33 -31.57 16.02
N SER A 140 34.79 -30.99 14.93
CA SER A 140 35.42 -29.77 14.37
C SER A 140 34.62 -28.91 13.39
N LYS A 141 33.29 -29.07 13.22
CA LYS A 141 32.53 -28.21 12.30
C LYS A 141 31.34 -27.56 12.99
N ARG A 142 31.59 -26.41 13.62
CA ARG A 142 30.51 -25.48 14.02
C ARG A 142 29.89 -24.92 12.77
N VAL A 143 28.58 -25.15 12.58
CA VAL A 143 27.87 -24.58 11.44
C VAL A 143 27.49 -23.15 11.78
N ASP A 144 27.96 -22.19 10.99
CA ASP A 144 27.63 -20.79 11.21
C ASP A 144 26.32 -20.41 10.51
N TYR A 145 25.21 -20.59 11.23
CA TYR A 145 23.91 -20.16 10.75
C TYR A 145 23.69 -18.64 10.79
N GLU A 146 24.56 -17.84 11.43
CA GLU A 146 24.35 -16.39 11.49
C GLU A 146 24.58 -15.73 10.12
N SER A 147 25.60 -16.18 9.39
CA SER A 147 25.82 -15.77 7.98
C SER A 147 24.63 -16.10 7.08
N TYR A 148 23.97 -17.24 7.32
CA TYR A 148 22.77 -17.64 6.61
C TYR A 148 21.59 -16.73 6.95
N ILE A 149 21.36 -16.42 8.23
CA ILE A 149 20.30 -15.51 8.67
C ILE A 149 20.49 -14.12 8.04
N ASP A 150 21.70 -13.57 8.09
CA ASP A 150 22.00 -12.25 7.51
C ASP A 150 21.78 -12.24 5.99
N GLY A 151 22.26 -13.27 5.29
CA GLY A 151 22.07 -13.41 3.85
C GLY A 151 20.59 -13.52 3.47
N GLN A 152 19.82 -14.37 4.14
CA GLN A 152 18.39 -14.55 3.85
C GLN A 152 17.59 -13.29 4.18
N THR A 153 17.85 -12.66 5.32
CA THR A 153 17.13 -11.46 5.76
C THR A 153 17.39 -10.27 4.84
N ARG A 154 18.61 -10.12 4.31
CA ARG A 154 18.95 -9.00 3.42
C ARG A 154 18.56 -9.21 1.97
N PHE A 155 18.66 -10.44 1.46
CA PHE A 155 18.57 -10.70 0.02
C PHE A 155 17.31 -11.48 -0.40
N VAL A 156 16.75 -12.31 0.47
CA VAL A 156 15.60 -13.18 0.13
C VAL A 156 14.30 -12.62 0.68
N SER A 157 14.31 -12.18 1.95
CA SER A 157 13.18 -11.48 2.55
C SER A 157 13.13 -10.04 2.06
N GLN A 158 12.21 -9.75 1.15
CA GLN A 158 11.86 -8.38 0.77
C GLN A 158 11.11 -7.66 1.91
N ALA A 159 10.53 -8.40 2.87
CA ALA A 159 9.87 -7.81 4.03
C ALA A 159 10.81 -6.89 4.86
N ALA A 160 12.09 -7.26 4.99
CA ALA A 160 13.07 -6.44 5.71
C ALA A 160 13.45 -5.14 4.95
N TRP A 161 13.37 -5.15 3.62
CA TRP A 161 13.52 -3.94 2.81
C TRP A 161 12.24 -3.11 2.84
N PHE A 162 11.08 -3.78 2.73
CA PHE A 162 9.76 -3.18 2.76
C PHE A 162 9.50 -2.40 4.06
N SER A 163 9.90 -2.93 5.22
CA SER A 163 9.76 -2.21 6.50
C SER A 163 10.53 -0.89 6.56
N ARG A 164 11.56 -0.73 5.74
CA ARG A 164 12.37 0.50 5.64
C ARG A 164 11.93 1.39 4.48
N SER A 165 10.98 0.94 3.66
CA SER A 165 10.48 1.70 2.53
C SER A 165 9.59 2.86 2.99
N ILE A 166 9.42 3.85 2.10
CA ILE A 166 8.52 4.99 2.32
C ILE A 166 7.07 4.51 2.46
N ASP A 167 6.73 3.42 1.77
CA ASP A 167 5.38 2.86 1.80
C ASP A 167 5.02 2.34 3.20
N CYS A 168 5.94 1.63 3.85
CA CYS A 168 5.73 1.16 5.22
C CYS A 168 5.78 2.32 6.24
N GLN A 169 6.58 3.36 6.00
CA GLN A 169 6.59 4.56 6.84
C GLN A 169 5.21 5.23 6.91
N ASN A 170 4.42 5.20 5.83
CA ASN A 170 3.05 5.74 5.82
C ASN A 170 2.08 4.98 6.73
N PHE A 171 2.44 3.78 7.19
CA PHE A 171 1.62 2.98 8.11
C PHE A 171 1.99 3.20 9.57
N THR A 172 3.08 3.93 9.84
CA THR A 172 3.54 4.20 11.20
C THR A 172 2.45 4.92 12.00
N GLY A 173 2.08 4.34 13.13
CA GLY A 173 1.05 4.91 14.01
C GLY A 173 -0.40 4.66 13.57
N LYS A 174 -0.65 4.01 12.43
CA LYS A 174 -2.01 3.58 12.07
C LYS A 174 -2.48 2.48 12.99
N GLU A 175 -3.73 2.57 13.40
CA GLU A 175 -4.37 1.62 14.30
C GLU A 175 -4.85 0.37 13.58
N THR A 176 -4.64 -0.78 14.21
CA THR A 176 -5.05 -2.10 13.69
C THR A 176 -5.61 -2.99 14.78
N VAL A 177 -6.51 -3.88 14.37
CA VAL A 177 -7.03 -4.96 15.22
C VAL A 177 -6.62 -6.30 14.65
N VAL A 178 -6.09 -7.17 15.50
CA VAL A 178 -5.65 -8.52 15.16
C VAL A 178 -6.48 -9.55 15.91
N PHE A 179 -7.03 -10.56 15.23
CA PHE A 179 -7.82 -11.61 15.88
C PHE A 179 -7.66 -12.98 15.22
N GLY A 180 -7.42 -14.06 15.97
CA GLY A 180 -7.30 -15.38 15.36
C GLY A 180 -6.94 -16.50 16.31
N ASP A 181 -6.35 -17.57 15.78
CA ASP A 181 -5.69 -18.58 16.61
C ASP A 181 -4.48 -17.98 17.35
N ALA A 182 -3.99 -18.69 18.35
CA ALA A 182 -2.94 -18.19 19.22
C ALA A 182 -1.62 -17.99 18.44
N THR A 183 -1.28 -18.91 17.53
CA THR A 183 -0.05 -18.86 16.74
C THR A 183 -0.02 -17.67 15.78
N HIS A 184 -1.03 -17.54 14.91
CA HIS A 184 -1.01 -16.51 13.88
C HIS A 184 -1.29 -15.14 14.48
N ALA A 185 -2.24 -15.01 15.43
CA ALA A 185 -2.53 -13.70 16.03
C ALA A 185 -1.32 -13.15 16.82
N ALA A 186 -0.61 -13.99 17.58
CA ALA A 186 0.59 -13.56 18.30
C ALA A 186 1.73 -13.20 17.34
N SER A 187 1.94 -14.01 16.29
CA SER A 187 3.01 -13.77 15.31
C SER A 187 2.75 -12.53 14.46
N ILE A 188 1.52 -12.35 13.96
CA ILE A 188 1.14 -11.15 13.20
C ILE A 188 1.24 -9.90 14.06
N THR A 189 0.78 -9.93 15.32
CA THR A 189 0.92 -8.78 16.24
C THR A 189 2.39 -8.36 16.39
N LYS A 190 3.29 -9.33 16.60
CA LYS A 190 4.73 -9.07 16.68
C LYS A 190 5.29 -8.51 15.37
N ILE A 191 4.86 -9.02 14.21
CA ILE A 191 5.31 -8.51 12.90
C ILE A 191 4.84 -7.07 12.68
N LEU A 192 3.57 -6.78 12.91
CA LEU A 192 2.99 -5.45 12.71
C LEU A 192 3.67 -4.42 13.62
N ALA A 193 3.81 -4.73 14.91
CA ALA A 193 4.40 -3.81 15.89
C ALA A 193 5.93 -3.67 15.73
N ARG A 194 6.67 -4.79 15.71
CA ARG A 194 8.15 -4.79 15.76
C ARG A 194 8.81 -4.62 14.40
N GLU A 195 8.21 -5.16 13.33
CA GLU A 195 8.81 -5.15 11.99
C GLU A 195 8.27 -4.01 11.12
N MET A 196 6.98 -3.67 11.24
CA MET A 196 6.33 -2.67 10.36
C MET A 196 6.01 -1.33 11.06
N GLY A 197 6.17 -1.22 12.38
CA GLY A 197 5.93 0.03 13.13
C GLY A 197 4.45 0.45 13.21
N ILE A 198 3.54 -0.50 13.02
CA ILE A 198 2.09 -0.28 13.03
C ILE A 198 1.58 -0.40 14.47
N ARG A 199 0.66 0.47 14.88
CA ARG A 199 0.06 0.41 16.22
C ARG A 199 -1.03 -0.66 16.23
N VAL A 200 -0.91 -1.62 17.15
CA VAL A 200 -1.92 -2.67 17.33
C VAL A 200 -2.76 -2.32 18.56
N SER A 201 -3.93 -1.74 18.33
CA SER A 201 -4.81 -1.26 19.39
C SER A 201 -5.41 -2.43 20.16
N CYS A 202 -5.83 -3.48 19.46
CA CYS A 202 -6.38 -4.68 20.08
C CYS A 202 -5.88 -5.94 19.41
N THR A 203 -5.41 -6.89 20.22
CA THR A 203 -5.08 -8.25 19.79
C THR A 203 -5.90 -9.26 20.55
N GLY A 204 -6.54 -10.19 19.85
CA GLY A 204 -7.32 -11.24 20.49
C GLY A 204 -7.18 -12.63 19.93
N THR A 205 -7.60 -13.60 20.73
CA THR A 205 -7.65 -15.01 20.33
C THR A 205 -8.90 -15.71 20.84
N TYR A 206 -9.40 -16.66 20.05
CA TYR A 206 -10.44 -17.58 20.48
C TYR A 206 -9.91 -18.79 21.26
N CYS A 207 -8.58 -18.96 21.35
CA CYS A 207 -7.95 -20.07 22.07
C CYS A 207 -7.90 -19.83 23.59
N LYS A 208 -9.06 -19.97 24.26
CA LYS A 208 -9.20 -19.77 25.73
C LYS A 208 -8.26 -20.61 26.60
N HIS A 209 -7.86 -21.79 26.12
CA HIS A 209 -7.02 -22.74 26.86
C HIS A 209 -5.55 -22.32 26.96
N ASP A 210 -5.05 -21.53 25.99
CA ASP A 210 -3.67 -21.05 25.92
C ASP A 210 -3.59 -19.53 26.19
N ALA A 211 -4.60 -18.98 26.89
CA ALA A 211 -4.73 -17.56 27.20
C ALA A 211 -3.50 -16.96 27.88
N GLU A 212 -2.92 -17.65 28.86
CA GLU A 212 -1.76 -17.16 29.60
C GLU A 212 -0.53 -17.03 28.70
N TRP A 213 -0.25 -18.07 27.90
CA TRP A 213 0.83 -18.05 26.92
C TRP A 213 0.61 -16.93 25.90
N PHE A 214 -0.61 -16.77 25.40
CA PHE A 214 -0.93 -15.73 24.43
C PHE A 214 -0.64 -14.34 24.98
N LYS A 215 -1.09 -14.04 26.20
CA LYS A 215 -0.81 -12.76 26.88
C LYS A 215 0.68 -12.49 27.02
N GLU A 216 1.46 -13.48 27.46
CA GLU A 216 2.90 -13.36 27.62
C GLU A 216 3.61 -13.00 26.29
N GLN A 217 3.11 -13.52 25.16
CA GLN A 217 3.73 -13.25 23.85
C GLN A 217 3.47 -11.84 23.31
N ILE A 218 2.38 -11.18 23.70
CA ILE A 218 1.90 -9.94 23.06
C ILE A 218 1.83 -8.73 23.98
N GLN A 219 2.07 -8.89 25.29
CA GLN A 219 1.89 -7.83 26.29
C GLN A 219 2.63 -6.53 25.97
N ASP A 220 3.80 -6.61 25.34
CA ASP A 220 4.62 -5.44 24.98
C ASP A 220 4.32 -4.88 23.57
N PHE A 221 3.37 -5.48 22.84
CA PHE A 221 3.12 -5.21 21.42
C PHE A 221 1.70 -4.74 21.09
N CYS A 222 0.78 -4.72 22.07
CA CYS A 222 -0.61 -4.30 21.87
C CYS A 222 -1.15 -3.55 23.09
N ASP A 223 -2.16 -2.69 22.88
CA ASP A 223 -2.75 -1.87 23.95
C ASP A 223 -3.81 -2.66 24.76
N GLU A 224 -4.69 -3.39 24.06
CA GLU A 224 -5.76 -4.21 24.66
C GLU A 224 -5.65 -5.69 24.21
N ILE A 225 -5.84 -6.63 25.15
CA ILE A 225 -5.82 -8.07 24.87
C ILE A 225 -7.19 -8.70 25.14
N ILE A 226 -7.70 -9.44 24.17
CA ILE A 226 -9.07 -9.97 24.21
C ILE A 226 -9.08 -11.48 23.99
N ILE A 227 -9.76 -12.20 24.87
CA ILE A 227 -9.86 -13.66 24.79
C ILE A 227 -11.33 -14.04 24.80
N THR A 228 -11.87 -14.22 23.60
CA THR A 228 -13.29 -14.53 23.40
C THR A 228 -13.47 -15.41 22.18
N ASP A 229 -14.50 -16.25 22.21
CA ASP A 229 -14.99 -17.03 21.06
C ASP A 229 -16.30 -16.44 20.51
N ASP A 230 -16.81 -15.36 21.09
CA ASP A 230 -18.00 -14.67 20.62
C ASP A 230 -17.63 -13.62 19.56
N HIS A 231 -18.14 -13.81 18.35
CA HIS A 231 -17.91 -12.90 17.24
C HIS A 231 -18.63 -11.55 17.43
N ALA A 232 -19.66 -11.47 18.28
CA ALA A 232 -20.39 -10.23 18.52
C ALA A 232 -19.53 -9.27 19.34
N GLU A 233 -18.92 -9.77 20.42
CA GLU A 233 -17.97 -9.02 21.24
C GLU A 233 -16.83 -8.47 20.37
N VAL A 234 -16.19 -9.32 19.55
CA VAL A 234 -15.14 -8.91 18.61
C VAL A 234 -15.63 -7.81 17.65
N GLY A 235 -16.87 -7.93 17.15
CA GLY A 235 -17.48 -6.92 16.30
C GLY A 235 -17.70 -5.57 16.99
N ASP A 236 -18.14 -5.58 18.25
CA ASP A 236 -18.35 -4.38 19.05
C ASP A 236 -17.03 -3.66 19.34
N ILE A 237 -15.96 -4.41 19.60
CA ILE A 237 -14.61 -3.86 19.79
C ILE A 237 -14.09 -3.24 18.48
N ILE A 238 -14.22 -3.93 17.36
CA ILE A 238 -13.80 -3.39 16.05
C ILE A 238 -14.59 -2.12 15.72
N ALA A 239 -15.88 -2.07 16.04
CA ALA A 239 -16.72 -0.89 15.84
C ALA A 239 -16.36 0.25 16.79
N ARG A 240 -15.88 -0.05 18.01
CA ARG A 240 -15.40 0.96 18.97
C ARG A 240 -14.05 1.56 18.55
N VAL A 241 -13.13 0.70 18.12
CA VAL A 241 -11.74 1.10 17.79
C VAL A 241 -11.64 1.77 16.41
N GLU A 242 -12.54 1.43 15.48
CA GLU A 242 -12.52 1.90 14.09
C GLU A 242 -11.12 1.84 13.42
N PRO A 243 -10.46 0.66 13.42
CA PRO A 243 -9.09 0.55 12.94
C PRO A 243 -8.96 0.83 11.44
N SER A 244 -7.77 1.28 11.02
CA SER A 244 -7.45 1.47 9.60
C SER A 244 -7.44 0.16 8.80
N ALA A 245 -7.11 -0.96 9.44
CA ALA A 245 -7.16 -2.29 8.84
C ALA A 245 -7.39 -3.37 9.91
N ILE A 246 -8.04 -4.46 9.51
CA ILE A 246 -8.32 -5.62 10.37
C ILE A 246 -7.56 -6.83 9.87
N PHE A 247 -6.86 -7.54 10.76
CA PHE A 247 -6.22 -8.81 10.44
C PHE A 247 -6.86 -9.92 11.25
N GLY A 248 -7.69 -10.76 10.64
CA GLY A 248 -8.32 -11.83 11.40
C GLY A 248 -8.80 -13.04 10.64
N THR A 249 -9.92 -13.62 11.06
CA THR A 249 -10.52 -14.79 10.42
C THR A 249 -11.51 -14.36 9.34
N GLN A 250 -12.23 -15.32 8.75
CA GLN A 250 -13.30 -14.96 7.83
C GLN A 250 -14.45 -14.19 8.49
N MET A 251 -14.70 -14.36 9.80
CA MET A 251 -15.76 -13.58 10.46
C MET A 251 -15.40 -12.11 10.55
N GLU A 252 -14.16 -11.79 10.90
CA GLU A 252 -13.66 -10.41 10.92
C GLU A 252 -13.69 -9.78 9.53
N ARG A 253 -13.51 -10.57 8.46
CA ARG A 253 -13.72 -10.07 7.09
C ARG A 253 -15.17 -9.67 6.81
N HIS A 254 -16.15 -10.39 7.37
CA HIS A 254 -17.56 -10.00 7.24
C HIS A 254 -17.88 -8.76 8.07
N ILE A 255 -17.28 -8.63 9.26
CA ILE A 255 -17.40 -7.44 10.11
C ILE A 255 -16.78 -6.23 9.40
N GLY A 256 -15.56 -6.35 8.90
CA GLY A 256 -14.88 -5.30 8.13
C GLY A 256 -15.68 -4.85 6.92
N LYS A 257 -16.28 -5.78 6.16
CA LYS A 257 -17.20 -5.41 5.05
C LYS A 257 -18.42 -4.61 5.50
N ARG A 258 -18.97 -4.87 6.68
CA ARG A 258 -20.11 -4.12 7.22
C ARG A 258 -19.73 -2.71 7.66
N LEU A 259 -18.51 -2.56 8.18
CA LEU A 259 -17.96 -1.28 8.67
C LEU A 259 -17.18 -0.52 7.59
N GLU A 260 -17.04 -1.10 6.38
CA GLU A 260 -16.22 -0.60 5.28
C GLU A 260 -14.72 -0.45 5.63
N ILE A 261 -14.23 -1.37 6.48
CA ILE A 261 -12.83 -1.46 6.88
C ILE A 261 -12.15 -2.60 6.11
N PRO A 262 -10.99 -2.38 5.48
CA PRO A 262 -10.26 -3.43 4.78
C PRO A 262 -9.79 -4.51 5.74
N CYS A 263 -9.90 -5.77 5.32
CA CYS A 263 -9.56 -6.92 6.17
C CYS A 263 -8.71 -7.97 5.44
N GLY A 264 -7.56 -8.29 6.04
CA GLY A 264 -6.70 -9.41 5.66
C GLY A 264 -6.98 -10.65 6.51
N VAL A 265 -7.14 -11.81 5.87
CA VAL A 265 -7.39 -13.07 6.60
C VAL A 265 -6.06 -13.75 6.93
N ILE A 266 -5.80 -13.98 8.22
CA ILE A 266 -4.53 -14.49 8.76
C ILE A 266 -4.64 -15.85 9.49
N SER A 267 -5.86 -16.29 9.79
CA SER A 267 -6.10 -17.49 10.61
C SER A 267 -7.30 -18.28 10.11
N ALA A 268 -7.38 -19.56 10.51
CA ALA A 268 -8.62 -20.31 10.49
C ALA A 268 -9.60 -19.74 11.54
N PRO A 269 -10.94 -19.91 11.39
CA PRO A 269 -11.67 -20.54 10.29
C PRO A 269 -11.59 -19.75 8.97
N ALA A 270 -11.38 -20.48 7.87
CA ALA A 270 -11.10 -19.93 6.55
C ALA A 270 -11.96 -20.56 5.45
N HIS A 271 -12.27 -19.79 4.40
CA HIS A 271 -12.96 -20.27 3.20
C HIS A 271 -11.97 -20.77 2.15
N ILE A 272 -12.50 -21.41 1.09
CA ILE A 272 -11.73 -21.96 -0.04
C ILE A 272 -10.74 -20.97 -0.67
N GLN A 273 -11.01 -19.66 -0.62
CA GLN A 273 -10.12 -18.62 -1.13
C GLN A 273 -8.75 -18.60 -0.45
N ASN A 274 -8.69 -19.01 0.82
CA ASN A 274 -7.44 -19.08 1.58
C ASN A 274 -6.74 -20.43 1.44
N PHE A 275 -7.36 -21.40 0.77
CA PHE A 275 -6.69 -22.65 0.36
C PHE A 275 -6.15 -22.47 -1.06
N SER A 276 -5.19 -21.56 -1.22
CA SER A 276 -4.69 -21.14 -2.52
C SER A 276 -3.95 -22.26 -3.26
N LEU A 277 -4.18 -22.35 -4.57
CA LEU A 277 -3.42 -23.25 -5.46
C LEU A 277 -1.98 -22.76 -5.67
N GLY A 278 -1.79 -21.43 -5.68
CA GLY A 278 -0.47 -20.79 -5.72
C GLY A 278 0.29 -20.95 -4.41
N TYR A 279 1.62 -20.90 -4.49
CA TYR A 279 2.51 -21.00 -3.33
C TYR A 279 2.38 -19.76 -2.44
N ARG A 280 1.80 -19.93 -1.26
CA ARG A 280 1.61 -18.87 -0.26
C ARG A 280 1.89 -19.41 1.14
N PRO A 281 3.16 -19.61 1.52
CA PRO A 281 3.49 -19.94 2.92
C PRO A 281 3.28 -18.71 3.81
N PHE A 282 3.04 -18.94 5.10
CA PHE A 282 3.11 -17.95 6.17
C PHE A 282 4.39 -18.13 7.02
N LEU A 283 4.94 -19.34 7.04
CA LEU A 283 6.22 -19.64 7.69
C LEU A 283 7.41 -19.38 6.78
N GLY A 284 8.59 -19.24 7.36
CA GLY A 284 9.87 -19.12 6.63
C GLY A 284 10.09 -17.76 5.97
N TYR A 285 11.20 -17.63 5.26
CA TYR A 285 11.57 -16.35 4.62
C TYR A 285 10.62 -15.96 3.49
N GLU A 286 10.10 -16.92 2.71
CA GLU A 286 9.05 -16.60 1.73
C GLU A 286 7.75 -16.18 2.44
N GLY A 287 7.44 -16.77 3.59
CA GLY A 287 6.29 -16.38 4.41
C GLY A 287 6.33 -14.92 4.83
N THR A 288 7.52 -14.38 5.13
CA THR A 288 7.66 -12.94 5.44
C THR A 288 7.22 -12.05 4.26
N ASN A 289 7.56 -12.43 3.03
CA ASN A 289 7.14 -11.70 1.83
C ASN A 289 5.63 -11.82 1.63
N GLN A 290 5.10 -13.04 1.78
CA GLN A 290 3.67 -13.32 1.63
C GLN A 290 2.80 -12.67 2.70
N ILE A 291 3.34 -12.35 3.89
CA ILE A 291 2.62 -11.60 4.93
C ILE A 291 2.64 -10.10 4.63
N ALA A 292 3.75 -9.57 4.11
CA ALA A 292 3.87 -8.16 3.77
C ALA A 292 2.85 -7.73 2.69
N ASP A 293 2.59 -8.59 1.69
CA ASP A 293 1.67 -8.30 0.60
C ASP A 293 0.21 -8.04 1.07
N PRO A 294 -0.47 -8.94 1.83
CA PRO A 294 -1.79 -8.69 2.39
C PRO A 294 -1.84 -7.50 3.34
N VAL A 295 -0.78 -7.26 4.12
CA VAL A 295 -0.72 -6.10 5.00
C VAL A 295 -0.75 -4.82 4.17
N TYR A 296 0.19 -4.68 3.23
CA TYR A 296 0.23 -3.53 2.32
C TYR A 296 -1.09 -3.34 1.57
N ASN A 297 -1.61 -4.40 0.95
CA ASN A 297 -2.85 -4.33 0.16
C ASN A 297 -4.06 -3.92 1.00
N SER A 298 -4.13 -4.35 2.27
CA SER A 298 -5.24 -3.97 3.15
C SER A 298 -5.21 -2.48 3.46
N PHE A 299 -4.04 -1.92 3.78
CA PHE A 299 -3.91 -0.48 4.04
C PHE A 299 -4.04 0.38 2.77
N ALA A 300 -3.45 -0.06 1.66
CA ALA A 300 -3.50 0.67 0.40
C ALA A 300 -4.92 0.78 -0.13
N LEU A 301 -5.70 -0.32 -0.09
CA LEU A 301 -7.10 -0.33 -0.52
C LEU A 301 -7.93 0.69 0.29
N GLY A 302 -7.80 0.70 1.62
CA GLY A 302 -8.53 1.65 2.47
C GLY A 302 -8.16 3.11 2.18
N MET A 303 -6.90 3.38 1.82
CA MET A 303 -6.47 4.71 1.40
C MET A 303 -7.00 5.08 0.02
N GLU A 304 -6.97 4.17 -0.95
CA GLU A 304 -7.45 4.40 -2.32
C GLU A 304 -8.96 4.67 -2.35
N ASP A 305 -9.75 3.84 -1.67
CA ASP A 305 -11.19 4.02 -1.54
C ASP A 305 -11.52 5.41 -0.98
N HIS A 306 -10.75 5.83 0.03
CA HIS A 306 -10.96 7.13 0.64
C HIS A 306 -10.52 8.32 -0.23
N LEU A 307 -9.42 8.18 -1.00
CA LEU A 307 -9.03 9.20 -1.98
C LEU A 307 -10.08 9.35 -3.08
N LEU A 308 -10.73 8.25 -3.49
CA LEU A 308 -11.84 8.30 -4.44
C LEU A 308 -13.03 9.07 -3.87
N GLU A 309 -13.38 8.88 -2.59
CA GLU A 309 -14.43 9.68 -1.94
C GLU A 309 -14.10 11.18 -1.97
N ILE A 310 -12.86 11.55 -1.64
CA ILE A 310 -12.42 12.95 -1.60
C ILE A 310 -12.44 13.58 -3.00
N PHE A 311 -11.92 12.90 -4.02
CA PHE A 311 -11.69 13.49 -5.35
C PHE A 311 -12.85 13.32 -6.32
N CYS A 312 -13.63 12.24 -6.20
CA CYS A 312 -14.69 11.92 -7.16
C CYS A 312 -16.09 12.31 -6.69
N GLY A 313 -16.32 12.62 -5.41
CA GLY A 313 -17.59 13.18 -4.91
C GLY A 313 -18.84 12.33 -5.18
N HIS A 314 -18.68 11.09 -5.65
CA HIS A 314 -19.76 10.19 -6.02
C HIS A 314 -19.41 8.77 -5.57
N ASP A 315 -19.86 8.44 -4.37
CA ASP A 315 -20.81 7.35 -4.22
C ASP A 315 -21.80 7.75 -3.12
N THR A 316 -23.06 7.96 -3.51
CA THR A 316 -24.20 8.05 -2.59
C THR A 316 -24.44 6.67 -1.98
N LYS A 317 -23.59 6.24 -1.05
CA LYS A 317 -24.03 5.30 -0.03
C LYS A 317 -24.53 6.13 1.13
N GLU A 318 -25.86 6.21 1.26
CA GLU A 318 -26.46 6.61 2.53
C GLU A 318 -25.80 5.76 3.63
N ILE A 319 -25.07 6.44 4.51
CA ILE A 319 -24.48 5.83 5.70
C ILE A 319 -25.67 5.28 6.51
N MET A 320 -25.86 3.96 6.45
CA MET A 320 -26.78 3.29 7.36
C MET A 320 -26.19 3.34 8.76
N THR A 321 -26.46 4.42 9.48
CA THR A 321 -26.34 4.51 10.94
C THR A 321 -27.37 3.56 11.57
N LYS A 322 -27.10 2.26 11.53
CA LYS A 322 -27.70 1.31 12.48
C LYS A 322 -26.75 1.17 13.65
N SER A 323 -26.65 2.22 14.46
CA SER A 323 -26.11 2.12 15.81
C SER A 323 -27.08 1.35 16.69
N LEU A 324 -26.60 0.23 17.21
CA LEU A 324 -27.15 -0.45 18.37
C LEU A 324 -26.65 0.27 19.62
N SER A 325 -27.26 1.40 19.94
CA SER A 325 -27.35 1.94 21.31
C SER A 325 -28.04 3.30 21.26
N THR A 326 -29.12 3.42 22.00
CA THR A 326 -29.76 4.69 22.31
C THR A 326 -29.06 5.17 23.57
N ASP A 327 -28.31 6.28 23.51
CA ASP A 327 -28.32 7.30 24.57
C ASP A 327 -27.48 8.54 24.17
N MET A 328 -28.16 9.69 24.18
CA MET A 328 -27.71 11.08 24.02
C MET A 328 -26.65 11.40 22.93
N SER A 329 -27.09 11.51 21.67
CA SER A 329 -26.29 12.18 20.63
C SER A 329 -26.38 13.71 20.75
N LEU A 330 -25.22 14.35 20.92
CA LEU A 330 -25.07 15.79 20.71
C LEU A 330 -25.36 16.11 19.23
N ILE A 331 -26.15 17.17 18.97
CA ILE A 331 -26.55 17.56 17.62
C ILE A 331 -25.42 18.41 17.01
N TRP A 332 -24.74 17.88 16.00
CA TRP A 332 -23.74 18.64 15.24
C TRP A 332 -24.40 19.74 14.42
N ASN A 333 -23.82 20.95 14.47
CA ASN A 333 -24.21 22.03 13.56
C ASN A 333 -23.84 21.63 12.11
N PRO A 334 -24.71 21.85 11.09
CA PRO A 334 -24.42 21.54 9.69
C PRO A 334 -23.09 22.08 9.17
N GLU A 335 -22.62 23.25 9.64
CA GLU A 335 -21.30 23.78 9.28
C GLU A 335 -20.15 22.91 9.83
N SER A 336 -20.27 22.46 11.08
CA SER A 336 -19.30 21.55 11.72
C SER A 336 -19.27 20.19 11.04
N GLN A 337 -20.43 19.70 10.60
CA GLN A 337 -20.53 18.45 9.85
C GLN A 337 -19.90 18.55 8.46
N LEU A 338 -20.01 19.71 7.80
CA LEU A 338 -19.33 19.98 6.54
C LEU A 338 -17.80 20.02 6.69
N GLU A 339 -17.28 20.57 7.79
CA GLU A 339 -15.84 20.54 8.08
C GLU A 339 -15.36 19.12 8.46
N LEU A 340 -16.14 18.37 9.25
CA LEU A 340 -15.84 16.97 9.58
C LEU A 340 -15.78 16.09 8.32
N ASN A 341 -16.65 16.35 7.34
CA ASN A 341 -16.66 15.65 6.06
C ASN A 341 -15.44 15.94 5.17
N LYS A 342 -14.65 16.99 5.47
CA LYS A 342 -13.37 17.23 4.80
C LYS A 342 -12.22 16.44 5.41
N ILE A 343 -12.38 15.98 6.65
CA ILE A 343 -11.35 15.19 7.34
C ILE A 343 -11.40 13.75 6.83
N PRO A 344 -10.23 13.17 6.48
CA PRO A 344 -10.18 11.81 6.01
C PRO A 344 -10.75 10.80 7.01
N ARG A 345 -11.56 9.85 6.53
CA ARG A 345 -12.33 8.92 7.39
C ARG A 345 -11.41 8.07 8.28
N PHE A 346 -10.26 7.66 7.79
CA PHE A 346 -9.28 6.85 8.53
C PHE A 346 -8.50 7.62 9.62
N VAL A 347 -8.69 8.94 9.73
CA VAL A 347 -8.13 9.82 10.77
C VAL A 347 -9.26 10.42 11.62
N ARG A 348 -10.51 10.04 11.35
CA ARG A 348 -11.67 10.59 12.03
C ARG A 348 -11.90 9.82 13.32
N ASP A 349 -11.09 10.09 14.34
CA ASP A 349 -11.36 9.59 15.69
C ASP A 349 -12.50 10.43 16.27
N GLU A 350 -13.74 9.92 16.18
CA GLU A 350 -14.93 10.63 16.63
C GLU A 350 -14.85 10.92 18.15
N GLU A 351 -14.25 10.02 18.93
CA GLU A 351 -14.12 10.13 20.39
C GLU A 351 -13.26 11.32 20.85
N ASP A 352 -12.17 11.64 20.15
CA ASP A 352 -11.27 12.75 20.51
C ASP A 352 -11.97 14.11 20.39
N LEU A 353 -12.80 14.28 19.35
CA LEU A 353 -13.57 15.52 19.15
C LEU A 353 -14.68 15.67 20.20
N TYR A 354 -15.34 14.57 20.59
CA TYR A 354 -16.31 14.60 21.67
C TYR A 354 -15.67 14.89 23.04
N ALA A 355 -14.48 14.33 23.31
CA ALA A 355 -13.72 14.62 24.52
C ALA A 355 -13.33 16.11 24.61
N ILE A 356 -12.86 16.70 23.50
CA ILE A 356 -12.54 18.14 23.41
C ILE A 356 -13.81 18.99 23.65
N SER A 357 -14.97 18.57 23.15
CA SER A 357 -16.24 19.29 23.35
C SER A 357 -16.77 19.22 24.78
N HIS A 358 -16.46 18.14 25.52
CA HIS A 358 -16.84 17.99 26.93
C HIS A 358 -15.91 18.77 27.87
N ASP A 359 -14.61 18.84 27.54
CA ASP A 359 -13.63 19.60 28.33
C ASP A 359 -13.82 21.12 28.23
N HIS A 360 -14.32 21.59 27.08
CA HIS A 360 -14.68 22.99 26.89
C HIS A 360 -16.21 23.13 26.91
N TYR A 361 -16.78 23.51 28.06
CA TYR A 361 -18.16 24.00 28.20
C TYR A 361 -18.43 25.15 27.19
N LEU A 362 -18.76 24.80 25.95
CA LEU A 362 -18.98 25.74 24.83
C LEU A 362 -20.45 26.16 24.68
N ASP A 363 -21.35 25.58 25.48
CA ASP A 363 -22.74 26.00 25.58
C ASP A 363 -22.88 27.19 26.56
N GLY A 364 -22.27 28.31 26.20
CA GLY A 364 -22.34 29.58 26.93
C GLY A 364 -22.56 30.74 25.98
N SER A 365 -23.78 31.27 25.96
CA SER A 365 -24.14 32.46 25.20
C SER A 365 -23.40 33.70 25.72
N SER A 366 -22.52 34.29 24.92
CA SER A 366 -22.07 35.67 25.17
C SER A 366 -21.74 36.43 23.89
N SER A 367 -22.50 37.52 23.75
CA SER A 367 -22.31 38.72 22.95
C SER A 367 -20.86 39.20 22.75
N SER A 368 -20.57 39.58 21.51
CA SER A 368 -19.72 40.69 21.06
C SER A 368 -18.68 41.28 22.02
N GLU A 369 -17.39 41.19 21.65
CA GLU A 369 -16.47 42.35 21.57
C GLU A 369 -15.22 41.99 20.74
N PRO A 370 -14.56 42.97 20.08
CA PRO A 370 -13.50 42.75 19.10
C PRO A 370 -12.09 42.90 19.70
N MET A 371 -11.07 42.23 19.15
CA MET A 371 -9.68 42.70 19.28
C MET A 371 -8.75 42.19 18.18
N GLU A 372 -7.87 43.09 17.75
CA GLU A 372 -6.96 43.05 16.61
C GLU A 372 -5.68 42.23 16.83
N HIS A 373 -5.15 41.73 15.70
CA HIS A 373 -3.76 41.59 15.27
C HIS A 373 -2.72 40.86 16.15
N PHE A 374 -2.18 39.74 15.62
CA PHE A 374 -0.72 39.56 15.42
C PHE A 374 -0.43 38.62 14.22
N SER A 375 0.69 38.89 13.57
CA SER A 375 1.13 38.55 12.20
C SER A 375 1.84 37.21 12.01
N PHE A 376 1.77 36.66 10.77
CA PHE A 376 2.82 36.08 9.88
C PHE A 376 2.18 34.98 8.99
N ASN A 377 1.63 35.33 7.82
CA ASN A 377 2.23 35.34 6.48
C ASN A 377 2.53 33.95 5.87
N ASP A 378 1.49 33.32 5.29
CA ASP A 378 1.61 32.27 4.24
C ASP A 378 0.40 32.25 3.26
N GLN A 379 -0.42 33.30 3.23
CA GLN A 379 -1.68 33.35 2.45
C GLN A 379 -1.60 34.09 1.10
N LEU A 380 -0.40 34.51 0.66
CA LEU A 380 -0.26 35.40 -0.50
C LEU A 380 -0.34 34.71 -1.88
N SER A 381 -0.45 33.38 -1.94
CA SER A 381 -0.61 32.64 -3.20
C SER A 381 -2.08 32.47 -3.62
N PHE A 382 -2.98 32.19 -2.68
CA PHE A 382 -4.36 31.81 -3.02
C PHE A 382 -5.29 33.01 -3.24
N LEU A 383 -5.14 34.08 -2.45
CA LEU A 383 -5.98 35.28 -2.58
C LEU A 383 -5.68 36.06 -3.87
N THR A 384 -4.44 36.02 -4.34
CA THR A 384 -3.98 36.67 -5.57
C THR A 384 -4.56 35.96 -6.81
N VAL A 385 -4.60 34.63 -6.80
CA VAL A 385 -5.24 33.82 -7.85
C VAL A 385 -6.77 34.00 -7.85
N LYS A 386 -7.40 34.05 -6.67
CA LYS A 386 -8.85 34.29 -6.54
C LYS A 386 -9.26 35.69 -7.01
N ARG A 387 -8.43 36.71 -6.77
CA ARG A 387 -8.62 38.08 -7.31
C ARG A 387 -8.36 38.19 -8.82
N LEU A 388 -7.49 37.35 -9.38
CA LEU A 388 -7.23 37.30 -10.82
C LEU A 388 -8.41 36.64 -11.57
N ILE A 389 -8.93 35.52 -11.05
CA ILE A 389 -10.11 34.84 -11.59
C ILE A 389 -11.38 35.70 -11.46
N GLY A 390 -11.51 36.46 -10.36
CA GLY A 390 -12.58 37.45 -10.19
C GLY A 390 -12.56 38.57 -11.25
N ARG A 391 -11.38 39.13 -11.54
CA ARG A 391 -11.23 40.17 -12.58
C ARG A 391 -11.49 39.67 -14.00
N ILE A 392 -11.16 38.40 -14.30
CA ILE A 392 -11.47 37.77 -15.59
C ILE A 392 -12.99 37.57 -15.76
N ARG A 393 -13.72 37.34 -14.67
CA ARG A 393 -15.19 37.18 -14.69
C ARG A 393 -15.93 38.51 -14.86
N GLU A 394 -15.43 39.62 -14.32
CA GLU A 394 -16.03 40.95 -14.46
C GLU A 394 -15.86 41.54 -15.88
N GLN A 395 -14.78 41.21 -16.60
CA GLN A 395 -14.56 41.69 -17.97
C GLN A 395 -15.46 41.02 -19.04
N ASN A 396 -16.02 39.84 -18.76
CA ASN A 396 -16.93 39.16 -19.68
C ASN A 396 -18.34 39.78 -19.74
N HIS A 397 -18.69 40.70 -18.83
CA HIS A 397 -19.97 41.40 -18.83
C HIS A 397 -19.96 42.73 -19.61
N SER A 398 -18.85 43.10 -20.26
CA SER A 398 -18.70 44.38 -21.00
C SER A 398 -18.79 44.24 -22.53
N ILE A 399 -19.20 43.10 -23.07
CA ILE A 399 -19.40 42.92 -24.52
C ILE A 399 -20.89 43.09 -24.82
N GLY A 400 -21.28 44.33 -25.12
CA GLY A 400 -22.60 44.64 -25.68
C GLY A 400 -22.72 44.10 -27.10
N LEU A 401 -23.66 43.18 -27.31
CA LEU A 401 -24.19 42.81 -28.61
C LEU A 401 -24.82 44.04 -29.28
N PHE A 402 -24.16 44.59 -30.30
CA PHE A 402 -24.82 45.42 -31.31
C PHE A 402 -24.97 44.62 -32.60
N VAL A 403 -26.11 43.96 -32.70
CA VAL A 403 -26.72 43.53 -33.96
C VAL A 403 -27.50 44.74 -34.49
N ASN A 404 -27.05 45.31 -35.62
CA ASN A 404 -27.88 45.81 -36.73
C ASN A 404 -27.09 46.77 -37.63
N CYS A 405 -27.02 46.44 -38.92
CA CYS A 405 -27.35 47.36 -40.01
C CYS A 405 -27.66 46.53 -41.28
N ASP A 406 -28.80 46.88 -41.88
CA ASP A 406 -29.50 46.24 -42.99
C ASP A 406 -28.74 46.23 -44.34
N PRO A 407 -29.23 45.45 -45.33
CA PRO A 407 -28.45 45.02 -46.50
C PRO A 407 -28.46 46.05 -47.63
N ASN A 408 -27.39 46.08 -48.45
CA ASN A 408 -27.44 46.78 -49.74
C ASN A 408 -27.04 45.87 -50.92
N PRO A 409 -27.76 45.98 -52.04
CA PRO A 409 -27.75 45.00 -53.12
C PRO A 409 -26.76 45.43 -54.22
N LEU A 410 -25.81 44.56 -54.55
CA LEU A 410 -25.20 44.46 -55.89
C LEU A 410 -24.26 43.25 -55.89
N VAL A 411 -24.87 42.08 -56.07
CA VAL A 411 -24.24 41.06 -56.90
C VAL A 411 -23.98 41.72 -58.25
N ASP A 412 -22.71 41.87 -58.63
CA ASP A 412 -22.13 41.16 -59.77
C ASP A 412 -20.83 41.87 -60.20
N ARG A 413 -19.71 41.13 -60.15
CA ARG A 413 -18.59 41.11 -61.12
C ARG A 413 -17.21 40.89 -60.48
N ASN A 414 -16.61 39.82 -60.97
CA ASN A 414 -15.19 39.50 -61.02
C ASN A 414 -14.49 39.12 -59.71
N LYS A 415 -14.37 37.79 -59.53
CA LYS A 415 -13.25 37.13 -58.87
C LYS A 415 -11.94 37.76 -59.33
N ASN A 416 -11.27 38.49 -58.45
CA ASN A 416 -9.84 38.79 -58.55
C ASN A 416 -9.25 38.83 -57.13
N ILE A 417 -7.98 38.43 -57.06
CA ILE A 417 -7.12 38.17 -55.89
C ILE A 417 -6.99 39.35 -54.89
N ASP A 418 -7.62 40.49 -55.13
CA ASP A 418 -7.45 41.70 -54.31
C ASP A 418 -8.30 41.73 -53.02
N GLY A 419 -9.23 40.79 -52.81
CA GLY A 419 -10.08 40.76 -51.61
C GLY A 419 -9.38 40.46 -50.27
N ILE A 420 -8.14 39.95 -50.31
CA ILE A 420 -7.32 39.71 -49.10
C ILE A 420 -6.50 40.96 -48.72
N ARG A 421 -6.38 41.95 -49.61
CA ARG A 421 -5.50 43.11 -49.42
C ARG A 421 -6.06 44.20 -48.51
N GLU A 422 -7.39 44.32 -48.38
CA GLU A 422 -8.01 45.35 -47.53
C GLU A 422 -7.99 45.05 -46.02
N PRO A 423 -8.21 43.82 -45.52
CA PRO A 423 -8.19 43.58 -44.08
C PRO A 423 -6.78 43.66 -43.46
N VAL A 424 -5.71 43.54 -44.26
CA VAL A 424 -4.32 43.54 -43.78
C VAL A 424 -3.76 44.95 -43.58
N SER A 425 -4.13 45.91 -44.44
CA SER A 425 -3.75 47.32 -44.26
C SER A 425 -4.41 47.97 -43.04
N GLY A 426 -5.54 47.41 -42.57
CA GLY A 426 -6.31 47.90 -41.43
C GLY A 426 -5.74 47.56 -40.04
N SER A 427 -4.81 46.60 -39.92
CA SER A 427 -4.34 46.14 -38.60
C SER A 427 -3.09 46.90 -38.12
N LEU A 428 -2.06 47.04 -38.98
CA LEU A 428 -0.77 47.61 -38.54
C LEU A 428 -0.66 49.13 -38.73
N LEU A 429 -1.23 49.68 -39.81
CA LEU A 429 -1.15 51.13 -40.12
C LEU A 429 -2.17 51.98 -39.35
N TYR A 430 -3.23 51.38 -38.82
CA TYR A 430 -4.28 52.06 -38.03
C TYR A 430 -4.06 51.99 -36.51
N GLY A 431 -2.92 51.47 -36.05
CA GLY A 431 -2.52 51.54 -34.64
C GLY A 431 -3.19 50.51 -33.72
N ASN A 432 -3.62 49.35 -34.23
CA ASN A 432 -4.03 48.24 -33.35
C ASN A 432 -2.81 47.56 -32.71
N ASN A 433 -3.02 46.98 -31.53
CA ASN A 433 -1.97 46.36 -30.70
C ASN A 433 -1.04 45.45 -31.52
N ILE A 434 0.27 45.54 -31.27
CA ILE A 434 1.33 44.68 -31.86
C ILE A 434 1.00 43.17 -31.76
N ILE A 435 0.20 42.78 -30.78
CA ILE A 435 -0.20 41.39 -30.50
C ILE A 435 -1.23 40.86 -31.51
N SER A 436 -1.92 41.73 -32.25
CA SER A 436 -2.95 41.38 -33.25
C SER A 436 -2.49 41.56 -34.71
N GLY A 437 -1.18 41.48 -34.96
CA GLY A 437 -0.68 41.29 -36.32
C GLY A 437 -1.15 39.93 -36.83
N ALA A 438 -1.99 39.91 -37.87
CA ALA A 438 -2.43 38.67 -38.50
C ALA A 438 -1.21 37.91 -39.02
N ILE A 439 -0.85 36.84 -38.32
CA ILE A 439 0.19 35.91 -38.74
C ILE A 439 -0.34 35.20 -39.98
N ILE A 440 0.28 35.43 -41.13
CA ILE A 440 -0.07 34.75 -42.37
C ILE A 440 0.17 33.24 -42.13
N PRO A 441 -0.86 32.38 -42.25
CA PRO A 441 -0.69 30.94 -42.09
C PRO A 441 0.26 30.41 -43.19
N THR A 442 1.03 29.36 -42.90
CA THR A 442 2.06 28.82 -43.82
C THR A 442 1.53 28.41 -45.19
N SER A 443 0.21 28.24 -45.35
CA SER A 443 -0.42 27.97 -46.64
C SER A 443 -0.33 29.15 -47.63
N ALA A 444 -0.07 30.37 -47.14
CA ALA A 444 0.11 31.58 -47.95
C ALA A 444 1.51 32.22 -47.83
N ALA A 445 2.34 31.77 -46.88
CA ALA A 445 3.77 32.06 -46.85
C ALA A 445 4.46 31.21 -47.92
N ILE A 446 5.49 31.74 -48.59
CA ILE A 446 6.27 30.98 -49.57
C ILE A 446 6.83 29.74 -48.85
N GLY A 447 6.29 28.58 -49.18
CA GLY A 447 6.13 27.48 -48.23
C GLY A 447 7.42 26.96 -47.62
N LEU A 448 7.40 26.62 -46.32
CA LEU A 448 8.31 25.70 -45.61
C LEU A 448 9.83 25.88 -45.83
N HIS A 449 10.27 26.97 -46.45
CA HIS A 449 11.65 27.31 -46.74
C HIS A 449 12.06 28.46 -45.84
N PHE A 450 13.11 28.25 -45.04
CA PHE A 450 13.69 29.27 -44.18
C PHE A 450 13.96 30.55 -44.97
N TYR A 451 13.21 31.62 -44.67
CA TYR A 451 13.31 32.92 -45.34
C TYR A 451 13.80 33.98 -44.34
N PRO A 452 15.12 34.03 -44.11
CA PRO A 452 15.67 34.91 -43.09
C PRO A 452 15.55 36.38 -43.49
N ILE A 453 15.42 37.25 -42.49
CA ILE A 453 15.21 38.70 -42.69
C ILE A 453 16.31 39.38 -43.53
N TRP A 454 17.52 38.81 -43.58
CA TRP A 454 18.65 39.33 -44.35
C TRP A 454 18.65 38.89 -45.83
N GLU A 455 17.79 37.95 -46.24
CA GLU A 455 17.56 37.63 -47.65
C GLU A 455 16.40 38.41 -48.28
N ALA A 456 15.58 39.08 -47.47
CA ALA A 456 14.47 39.89 -47.97
C ALA A 456 14.96 41.24 -48.54
N ALA A 457 14.39 41.67 -49.67
CA ALA A 457 14.76 42.96 -50.27
C ALA A 457 14.18 44.15 -49.48
N SER A 458 13.15 43.92 -48.66
CA SER A 458 12.58 44.91 -47.73
C SER A 458 11.91 44.25 -46.52
N VAL A 459 11.74 45.01 -45.43
CA VAL A 459 11.02 44.55 -44.23
C VAL A 459 9.57 44.22 -44.55
N ASP A 460 8.93 44.99 -45.43
CA ASP A 460 7.57 44.74 -45.87
C ASP A 460 7.46 43.37 -46.56
N GLU A 461 8.36 43.07 -47.50
CA GLU A 461 8.42 41.75 -48.17
C GLU A 461 8.62 40.60 -47.18
N TRP A 462 9.48 40.78 -46.17
CA TRP A 462 9.70 39.77 -45.14
C TRP A 462 8.45 39.52 -44.27
N LEU A 463 7.74 40.59 -43.90
CA LEU A 463 6.47 40.50 -43.17
C LEU A 463 5.39 39.82 -44.00
N TYR A 464 5.32 40.12 -45.32
CA TYR A 464 4.35 39.54 -46.24
C TYR A 464 4.60 38.06 -46.55
N ASN A 465 5.86 37.62 -46.60
CA ASN A 465 6.21 36.25 -46.96
C ASN A 465 6.21 35.28 -45.77
N GLY A 466 5.78 35.72 -44.59
CA GLY A 466 5.65 34.85 -43.40
C GLY A 466 6.88 34.79 -42.49
N GLY A 467 7.85 35.69 -42.65
CA GLY A 467 9.05 35.75 -41.80
C GLY A 467 8.80 35.83 -40.28
N PRO A 468 7.80 36.58 -39.78
CA PRO A 468 7.46 36.60 -38.35
C PRO A 468 7.01 35.24 -37.81
N TYR A 469 6.37 34.42 -38.64
CA TYR A 469 5.95 33.07 -38.26
C TYR A 469 7.17 32.20 -37.96
N GLU A 470 8.15 32.18 -38.87
CA GLU A 470 9.38 31.41 -38.70
C GLU A 470 10.17 31.85 -37.46
N LEU A 471 10.20 33.17 -37.20
CA LEU A 471 10.83 33.71 -36.01
C LEU A 471 10.15 33.16 -34.74
N ILE A 472 8.82 33.18 -34.68
CA ILE A 472 8.04 32.66 -33.55
C ILE A 472 8.26 31.16 -33.40
N VAL A 473 8.15 30.37 -34.47
CA VAL A 473 8.32 28.90 -34.40
C VAL A 473 9.72 28.53 -33.95
N LEU A 474 10.77 29.11 -34.56
CA LEU A 474 12.15 28.79 -34.21
C LEU A 474 12.50 29.25 -32.80
N HIS A 475 12.11 30.45 -32.36
CA HIS A 475 12.52 30.98 -31.06
C HIS A 475 11.65 30.47 -29.91
N PHE A 476 10.33 30.40 -30.10
CA PHE A 476 9.41 29.96 -29.05
C PHE A 476 9.51 28.46 -28.81
N LEU A 477 9.52 27.63 -29.87
CA LEU A 477 9.54 26.18 -29.72
C LEU A 477 10.88 25.68 -29.17
N LEU A 478 12.01 26.23 -29.66
CA LEU A 478 13.33 25.96 -29.07
C LEU A 478 13.42 26.50 -27.63
N GLY A 479 12.85 27.67 -27.35
CA GLY A 479 12.85 28.25 -26.01
C GLY A 479 12.13 27.36 -24.98
N VAL A 480 10.93 26.89 -25.31
CA VAL A 480 10.15 26.02 -24.40
C VAL A 480 10.79 24.62 -24.28
N ALA A 481 11.35 24.07 -25.36
CA ALA A 481 12.07 22.80 -25.32
C ALA A 481 13.34 22.87 -24.46
N CYS A 482 14.13 23.95 -24.59
CA CYS A 482 15.31 24.20 -23.75
C CYS A 482 14.92 24.41 -22.28
N TYR A 483 13.81 25.11 -22.01
CA TYR A 483 13.30 25.31 -20.65
C TYR A 483 12.91 23.97 -20.00
N MET A 484 12.16 23.13 -20.71
CA MET A 484 11.81 21.78 -20.26
C MET A 484 13.06 20.93 -19.96
N GLY A 485 14.08 20.97 -20.84
CA GLY A 485 15.36 20.29 -20.61
C GLY A 485 16.11 20.80 -19.38
N ARG A 486 16.03 22.11 -19.09
CA ARG A 486 16.62 22.73 -17.90
C ARG A 486 15.93 22.30 -16.61
N GLU A 487 14.60 22.21 -16.61
CA GLU A 487 13.81 21.72 -15.47
C GLU A 487 14.11 20.25 -15.16
N TRP A 488 14.36 19.46 -16.20
CA TRP A 488 14.79 18.06 -16.03
C TRP A 488 16.20 17.97 -15.41
N GLU A 489 17.17 18.75 -15.91
CA GLU A 489 18.53 18.80 -15.35
C GLU A 489 18.52 19.28 -13.88
N LEU A 490 17.70 20.28 -13.57
CA LEU A 490 17.53 20.81 -12.22
C LEU A 490 16.93 19.75 -11.28
N SER A 491 15.88 19.06 -11.73
CA SER A 491 15.23 17.98 -10.96
C SER A 491 16.22 16.86 -10.65
N PHE A 492 17.02 16.45 -11.65
CA PHE A 492 18.05 15.42 -11.48
C PHE A 492 19.13 15.83 -10.46
N ARG A 493 19.60 17.07 -10.50
CA ARG A 493 20.63 17.58 -9.57
C ARG A 493 20.13 17.74 -8.15
N LEU A 494 18.84 18.02 -7.95
CA LEU A 494 18.21 18.17 -6.64
C LEU A 494 17.65 16.85 -6.07
N GLY A 495 17.75 15.74 -6.81
CA GLY A 495 17.15 14.45 -6.42
C GLY A 495 15.62 14.49 -6.36
N MET A 496 15.00 15.48 -7.01
CA MET A 496 13.54 15.65 -7.07
C MET A 496 12.95 14.85 -8.23
N ARG A 497 11.70 14.38 -8.07
CA ARG A 497 10.98 13.69 -9.15
C ARG A 497 10.69 14.68 -10.31
N PRO A 498 10.87 14.29 -11.59
CA PRO A 498 10.87 15.21 -12.73
C PRO A 498 9.46 15.65 -13.19
N TRP A 499 8.46 15.67 -12.30
CA TRP A 499 7.07 15.96 -12.66
C TRP A 499 6.89 17.34 -13.30
N ILE A 500 7.70 18.32 -12.91
CA ILE A 500 7.70 19.67 -13.48
C ILE A 500 8.13 19.61 -14.95
N ALA A 501 9.23 18.92 -15.28
CA ALA A 501 9.66 18.74 -16.66
C ALA A 501 8.61 17.98 -17.49
N VAL A 502 7.95 16.98 -16.91
CA VAL A 502 6.86 16.25 -17.58
C VAL A 502 5.65 17.15 -17.84
N ALA A 503 5.27 18.03 -16.92
CA ALA A 503 4.19 18.99 -17.14
C ALA A 503 4.50 19.96 -18.31
N TYR A 504 5.76 20.36 -18.47
CA TYR A 504 6.19 21.20 -19.59
C TYR A 504 6.22 20.49 -20.95
N SER A 505 6.05 19.17 -21.00
CA SER A 505 5.87 18.45 -22.27
C SER A 505 4.53 18.78 -22.95
N ALA A 506 3.48 19.12 -22.18
CA ALA A 506 2.18 19.48 -22.74
C ALA A 506 2.22 20.81 -23.54
N PRO A 507 2.82 21.91 -23.03
CA PRO A 507 3.09 23.11 -23.82
C PRO A 507 3.94 22.86 -25.07
N VAL A 508 4.99 22.03 -24.99
CA VAL A 508 5.83 21.69 -26.15
C VAL A 508 5.00 20.94 -27.21
N ALA A 509 4.19 19.97 -26.79
CA ALA A 509 3.32 19.21 -27.68
C ALA A 509 2.24 20.11 -28.32
N ALA A 510 1.61 21.00 -27.54
CA ALA A 510 0.63 21.95 -28.05
C ALA A 510 1.24 22.93 -29.05
N ALA A 511 2.42 23.50 -28.73
CA ALA A 511 3.14 24.39 -29.64
C ALA A 511 3.55 23.66 -30.94
N THR A 512 4.04 22.42 -30.83
CA THR A 512 4.39 21.59 -32.00
C THR A 512 3.16 21.28 -32.86
N ALA A 513 2.04 20.93 -32.23
CA ALA A 513 0.79 20.65 -32.94
C ALA A 513 0.26 21.88 -33.68
N VAL A 514 0.26 23.05 -33.04
CA VAL A 514 -0.28 24.29 -33.61
C VAL A 514 0.65 24.93 -34.65
N PHE A 515 1.96 24.95 -34.37
CA PHE A 515 2.94 25.69 -35.19
C PHE A 515 3.70 24.82 -36.21
N LEU A 516 3.69 23.49 -36.09
CA LEU A 516 4.34 22.61 -37.07
C LEU A 516 3.36 21.66 -37.76
N ILE A 517 2.46 21.00 -37.02
CA ILE A 517 1.59 19.96 -37.60
C ILE A 517 0.35 20.54 -38.28
N TYR A 518 -0.38 21.41 -37.61
CA TYR A 518 -1.60 22.05 -38.11
C TYR A 518 -1.39 22.79 -39.45
N PRO A 519 -0.30 23.54 -39.66
CA PRO A 519 -0.07 24.25 -40.91
C PRO A 519 0.32 23.32 -42.08
N ILE A 520 0.98 22.18 -41.82
CA ILE A 520 1.24 21.14 -42.83
C ILE A 520 -0.09 20.57 -43.37
N GLY A 521 -1.09 20.39 -42.50
CA GLY A 521 -2.42 19.90 -42.89
C GLY A 521 -3.26 20.90 -43.70
N GLN A 522 -2.95 22.19 -43.64
CA GLN A 522 -3.66 23.25 -44.38
C GLN A 522 -3.12 23.48 -45.81
N GLY A 523 -1.89 23.04 -46.10
CA GLY A 523 -1.29 23.15 -47.44
C GLY A 523 -1.87 22.22 -48.50
N SER A 524 -2.70 21.24 -48.11
CA SER A 524 -3.31 20.26 -49.02
C SER A 524 -4.69 20.67 -49.56
N PHE A 525 -5.22 21.85 -49.16
CA PHE A 525 -6.55 22.33 -49.58
C PHE A 525 -6.51 23.50 -50.56
N SER A 526 -5.34 23.81 -51.12
CA SER A 526 -5.17 24.84 -52.14
C SER A 526 -4.62 24.25 -53.45
N ASP A 527 -5.43 23.42 -54.09
CA ASP A 527 -5.46 23.28 -55.56
C ASP A 527 -6.71 24.00 -56.09
#